data_AF-A0A452ZQZ1-F1
#
_entry.id   AF-A0A452ZQZ1-F1
#
_cell.length_a   1.000
_cell.length_b   1.000
_cell.length_c   1.000
_cell.angle_alpha   90.00
_cell.angle_beta   90.00
_cell.angle_gamma   90.00
#
_symmetry.space_group_name_H-M   'P 1'
#
loop_
_entity.id
_entity.type
_entity.pdbx_description
1 polymer ?
#
loop_
_entity_poly.entity_id
_entity_poly.type
_entity_poly.pdbx_seq_one_letter_code
_entity_poly.pdbx_strand_id
1 'polypeptide(L)'
;MAVSKQWTRVRTLGRGASGAEVFLAADDVSGELFAVKSASAACASALKREEGLMAGLRSPRVVSCIGGRGARDGSYQLFLEFAPGGSLADRVASNGGLDERAVRGYAADVAAGLAYLHATGMVHGDVKARNVVIGADGRAKLADFGCAREARGPIIGGTPAFMAPEVARGEEQGPAADVWALGCMVVEMATGRAPWIGMDGDALAALHRIGYTEAVPEVPQWLSAEAKDFLRGCLVRQASERRTAAQLLEHPFLASAVIVDAKPQAVESKSKWVSPKSTLDAAFWESESDTDDAEHESTAERRMRALACPASALPDWDSDEGWIDVFSSPEAAPVAAEETADLDDAITPCEEEASSAESGVLDAVLVECSSFVNAGEACDDSVQQSCSTRHQSLEDLVSHHGLSCSTTKLLFWNKNTNAIDFIL
;
A
#
# COMPACT_ATOMS: atom_id res chain seq x y z
N MET A 1 21.74 16.69 -7.89
CA MET A 1 21.08 17.22 -6.67
C MET A 1 21.81 16.67 -5.46
N ALA A 2 21.95 17.45 -4.39
CA ALA A 2 22.45 16.99 -3.10
C ALA A 2 21.74 17.82 -2.02
N VAL A 3 21.06 17.16 -1.08
CA VAL A 3 20.36 17.85 0.02
C VAL A 3 21.40 18.40 0.99
N SER A 4 21.16 19.60 1.52
CA SER A 4 22.02 20.22 2.53
C SER A 4 21.82 19.56 3.92
N LYS A 5 22.40 20.14 4.97
CA LYS A 5 22.27 19.59 6.34
C LYS A 5 20.90 19.87 6.98
N GLN A 6 20.14 20.83 6.44
CA GLN A 6 18.90 21.36 7.00
C GLN A 6 17.84 21.49 5.89
N TRP A 7 16.61 21.14 6.23
CA TRP A 7 15.45 21.19 5.34
C TRP A 7 14.19 21.32 6.16
N THR A 8 13.16 21.91 5.55
CA THR A 8 11.86 22.14 6.20
C THR A 8 10.80 21.20 5.61
N ARG A 9 10.06 20.49 6.47
CA ARG A 9 8.92 19.65 6.06
C ARG A 9 7.75 20.53 5.61
N VAL A 10 7.27 20.30 4.40
CA VAL A 10 6.19 21.08 3.76
C VAL A 10 4.82 20.43 4.00
N ARG A 11 4.64 19.16 3.61
CA ARG A 11 3.37 18.42 3.78
C ARG A 11 3.59 16.91 3.68
N THR A 12 2.71 16.12 4.27
CA THR A 12 2.67 14.66 4.02
C THR A 12 2.28 14.38 2.57
N LEU A 13 2.88 13.35 1.98
CA LEU A 13 2.56 12.80 0.65
C LEU A 13 1.84 11.45 0.77
N GLY A 14 2.20 10.62 1.76
CA GLY A 14 1.52 9.35 2.04
C GLY A 14 2.09 8.61 3.24
N ARG A 15 1.54 7.41 3.52
CA ARG A 15 2.10 6.43 4.45
C ARG A 15 2.20 5.08 3.73
N GLY A 16 3.33 4.41 3.87
CA GLY A 16 3.57 3.08 3.32
C GLY A 16 3.06 1.97 4.26
N ALA A 17 2.93 0.75 3.72
CA ALA A 17 2.47 -0.43 4.45
C ALA A 17 3.29 -0.73 5.71
N SER A 18 4.61 -0.47 5.69
CA SER A 18 5.52 -0.62 6.83
C SER A 18 5.42 0.48 7.90
N GLY A 19 4.39 1.33 7.85
CA GLY A 19 4.24 2.50 8.71
C GLY A 19 5.18 3.67 8.36
N ALA A 20 6.08 3.50 7.39
CA ALA A 20 6.97 4.57 6.93
C ALA A 20 6.17 5.75 6.36
N GLU A 21 6.48 6.97 6.80
CA GLU A 21 5.81 8.19 6.33
C GLU A 21 6.58 8.80 5.17
N VAL A 22 5.88 9.16 4.09
CA VAL A 22 6.44 9.92 2.97
C VAL A 22 5.96 11.36 3.06
N PHE A 23 6.87 12.32 3.06
CA PHE A 23 6.53 13.75 3.09
C PHE A 23 7.40 14.57 2.12
N LEU A 24 6.86 15.71 1.70
CA LEU A 24 7.55 16.72 0.91
C LEU A 24 8.40 17.58 1.85
N ALA A 25 9.66 17.81 1.47
CA ALA A 25 10.55 18.76 2.11
C ALA A 25 11.07 19.78 1.09
N ALA A 26 11.47 20.95 1.58
CA ALA A 26 12.24 21.95 0.85
C ALA A 26 13.64 22.04 1.47
N ASP A 27 14.68 22.10 0.65
CA ASP A 27 16.04 22.38 1.15
C ASP A 27 16.13 23.84 1.61
N ASP A 28 16.65 24.08 2.81
CA ASP A 28 16.64 25.43 3.41
C ASP A 28 17.64 26.39 2.72
N VAL A 29 18.53 25.89 1.84
CA VAL A 29 19.55 26.68 1.13
C VAL A 29 19.20 26.87 -0.34
N SER A 30 18.80 25.81 -1.06
CA SER A 30 18.44 25.93 -2.50
C SER A 30 16.95 26.21 -2.74
N GLY A 31 16.09 25.97 -1.75
CA GLY A 31 14.64 26.00 -1.91
C GLY A 31 14.07 24.88 -2.79
N GLU A 32 14.91 23.93 -3.23
CA GLU A 32 14.48 22.82 -4.07
C GLU A 32 13.62 21.81 -3.29
N LEU A 33 12.60 21.28 -3.95
CA LEU A 33 11.68 20.31 -3.38
C LEU A 33 12.16 18.87 -3.59
N PHE A 34 12.09 18.06 -2.54
CA PHE A 34 12.40 16.63 -2.57
C PHE A 34 11.45 15.85 -1.65
N ALA A 35 11.32 14.55 -1.90
CA ALA A 35 10.52 13.65 -1.06
C ALA A 35 11.40 12.98 -0.01
N VAL A 36 10.87 12.79 1.19
CA VAL A 36 11.52 12.08 2.30
C VAL A 36 10.64 10.91 2.70
N LYS A 37 11.15 9.68 2.55
CA LYS A 37 10.57 8.47 3.11
C LYS A 37 11.24 8.23 4.47
N SER A 38 10.47 8.18 5.55
CA SER A 38 10.98 8.12 6.93
C SER A 38 10.46 6.88 7.66
N ALA A 39 11.37 6.08 8.19
CA ALA A 39 11.09 4.82 8.88
C ALA A 39 11.56 4.85 10.33
N SER A 40 10.81 4.21 11.24
CA SER A 40 11.20 4.04 12.64
C SER A 40 12.45 3.16 12.79
N ALA A 41 13.06 3.12 13.98
CA ALA A 41 14.24 2.30 14.24
C ALA A 41 14.06 0.81 13.90
N ALA A 42 12.86 0.25 14.09
CA ALA A 42 12.52 -1.12 13.73
C ALA A 42 12.57 -1.38 12.21
N CYS A 43 12.20 -0.39 11.40
CA CYS A 43 12.14 -0.50 9.93
C CYS A 43 13.36 0.14 9.22
N ALA A 44 14.29 0.73 9.98
CA ALA A 44 15.47 1.43 9.47
C ALA A 44 16.39 0.55 8.60
N SER A 45 16.45 -0.77 8.87
CA SER A 45 17.22 -1.74 8.08
C SER A 45 16.65 -1.93 6.67
N ALA A 46 15.32 -2.02 6.54
CA ALA A 46 14.65 -2.14 5.25
C ALA A 46 14.85 -0.89 4.39
N LEU A 47 14.75 0.31 4.99
CA LEU A 47 14.95 1.57 4.26
C LEU A 47 16.41 1.80 3.83
N LYS A 48 17.39 1.32 4.62
CA LYS A 48 18.82 1.27 4.20
C LYS A 48 19.05 0.30 3.04
N ARG A 49 18.35 -0.83 3.01
CA ARG A 49 18.39 -1.78 1.88
C ARG A 49 17.82 -1.13 0.61
N GLU A 50 16.69 -0.44 0.74
CA GLU A 50 16.07 0.32 -0.35
C GLU A 50 17.02 1.39 -0.90
N GLU A 51 17.66 2.18 -0.04
CA GLU A 51 18.72 3.13 -0.45
C GLU A 51 19.83 2.42 -1.23
N GLY A 52 20.37 1.31 -0.70
CA GLY A 52 21.47 0.57 -1.30
C GLY A 52 21.14 0.00 -2.70
N LEU A 53 19.91 -0.45 -2.91
CA LEU A 53 19.42 -0.89 -4.23
C LEU A 53 19.24 0.27 -5.20
N MET A 54 18.84 1.45 -4.70
CA MET A 54 18.73 2.67 -5.52
C MET A 54 20.07 3.39 -5.74
N ALA A 55 21.13 3.04 -4.99
CA ALA A 55 22.44 3.69 -4.96
C ALA A 55 23.31 3.39 -6.20
N GLY A 56 22.83 3.87 -7.35
CA GLY A 56 23.47 3.68 -8.66
C GLY A 56 22.53 3.91 -9.82
N LEU A 57 21.21 3.97 -9.56
CA LEU A 57 20.19 4.03 -10.60
C LEU A 57 20.14 5.41 -11.27
N ARG A 58 20.07 5.37 -12.60
CA ARG A 58 20.18 6.52 -13.52
C ARG A 58 19.29 6.25 -14.74
N SER A 59 17.98 6.45 -14.58
CA SER A 59 17.00 6.32 -15.66
C SER A 59 15.93 7.42 -15.55
N PRO A 60 15.48 8.02 -16.67
CA PRO A 60 14.38 9.00 -16.67
C PRO A 60 13.02 8.37 -16.32
N ARG A 61 12.95 7.05 -16.10
CA ARG A 61 11.75 6.27 -15.75
C ARG A 61 11.84 5.58 -14.38
N VAL A 62 12.79 6.01 -13.55
CA VAL A 62 12.97 5.61 -12.16
C VAL A 62 13.11 6.89 -11.31
N VAL A 63 12.54 6.92 -10.12
CA VAL A 63 12.73 8.02 -9.16
C VAL A 63 14.19 8.04 -8.69
N SER A 64 14.85 9.20 -8.79
CA SER A 64 16.25 9.31 -8.38
C SER A 64 16.40 9.26 -6.86
N CYS A 65 17.21 8.33 -6.35
CA CYS A 65 17.70 8.41 -4.97
C CYS A 65 18.77 9.52 -4.86
N ILE A 66 18.61 10.41 -3.88
CA ILE A 66 19.54 11.50 -3.57
C ILE A 66 20.51 11.08 -2.45
N GLY A 67 20.08 10.17 -1.58
CA GLY A 67 20.85 9.57 -0.47
C GLY A 67 20.00 9.42 0.80
N GLY A 68 20.54 8.80 1.84
CA GLY A 68 19.86 8.62 3.12
C GLY A 68 20.59 9.20 4.33
N ARG A 69 19.90 9.18 5.48
CA ARG A 69 20.40 9.70 6.76
C ARG A 69 19.78 8.94 7.93
N GLY A 70 20.62 8.46 8.84
CA GLY A 70 20.19 7.98 10.16
C GLY A 70 20.10 9.12 11.17
N ALA A 71 19.14 9.02 12.08
CA ALA A 71 18.99 9.92 13.23
C ALA A 71 19.42 9.25 14.55
N ARG A 72 19.50 10.03 15.63
CA ARG A 72 20.03 9.57 16.94
C ARG A 72 19.07 8.63 17.69
N ASP A 73 17.79 8.64 17.33
CA ASP A 73 16.74 7.74 17.82
C ASP A 73 16.74 6.37 17.08
N GLY A 74 17.69 6.16 16.16
CA GLY A 74 17.76 4.97 15.32
C GLY A 74 16.87 5.00 14.08
N SER A 75 16.00 6.00 13.92
CA SER A 75 15.18 6.17 12.71
C SER A 75 16.03 6.43 11.47
N TYR A 76 15.46 6.15 10.29
CA TYR A 76 16.14 6.35 9.02
C TYR A 76 15.27 7.14 8.03
N GLN A 77 15.93 7.97 7.23
CA GLN A 77 15.30 8.84 6.24
C GLN A 77 15.99 8.61 4.88
N LEU A 78 15.20 8.43 3.84
CA LEU A 78 15.65 8.27 2.46
C LEU A 78 15.13 9.47 1.65
N PHE A 79 16.07 10.21 1.03
CA PHE A 79 15.79 11.39 0.24
C PHE A 79 15.68 11.02 -1.24
N LEU A 80 14.54 11.34 -1.84
CA LEU A 80 14.13 10.96 -3.18
C LEU A 80 13.74 12.19 -4.00
N GLU A 81 13.91 12.10 -5.32
CA GLU A 81 13.37 13.06 -6.27
C GLU A 81 11.86 13.27 -6.08
N PHE A 82 11.41 14.52 -5.96
CA PHE A 82 9.98 14.82 -5.87
C PHE A 82 9.32 14.84 -7.26
N ALA A 83 8.31 13.98 -7.43
CA ALA A 83 7.45 13.93 -8.60
C ALA A 83 6.17 14.75 -8.36
N PRO A 84 6.00 15.93 -8.99
CA PRO A 84 4.92 16.86 -8.65
C PRO A 84 3.54 16.43 -9.14
N GLY A 85 3.44 15.50 -10.10
CA GLY A 85 2.18 15.01 -10.65
C GLY A 85 1.44 13.97 -9.80
N GLY A 86 1.92 13.67 -8.59
CA GLY A 86 1.34 12.66 -7.69
C GLY A 86 1.65 11.22 -8.11
N SER A 87 0.93 10.26 -7.53
CA SER A 87 0.96 8.88 -8.01
C SER A 87 0.01 8.69 -9.21
N LEU A 88 0.32 7.70 -10.03
CA LEU A 88 -0.55 7.30 -11.14
C LEU A 88 -1.90 6.77 -10.62
N ALA A 89 -1.94 6.16 -9.43
CA ALA A 89 -3.19 5.77 -8.77
C ALA A 89 -4.08 6.98 -8.43
N ASP A 90 -3.50 8.10 -7.95
CA ASP A 90 -4.28 9.32 -7.67
C ASP A 90 -4.94 9.86 -8.95
N ARG A 91 -4.21 9.81 -10.07
CA ARG A 91 -4.72 10.23 -11.38
C ARG A 91 -5.77 9.26 -11.93
N VAL A 92 -5.55 7.95 -11.83
CA VAL A 92 -6.53 6.91 -12.22
C VAL A 92 -7.83 7.07 -11.43
N ALA A 93 -7.74 7.27 -10.11
CA ALA A 93 -8.91 7.50 -9.25
C ALA A 93 -9.63 8.81 -9.58
N SER A 94 -8.89 9.90 -9.84
CA SER A 94 -9.46 11.21 -10.19
C SER A 94 -10.22 11.22 -11.51
N ASN A 95 -9.91 10.29 -12.42
CA ASN A 95 -10.57 10.16 -13.73
C ASN A 95 -11.55 8.98 -13.83
N GLY A 96 -11.62 8.10 -12.81
CA GLY A 96 -12.44 6.87 -12.86
C GLY A 96 -11.91 5.80 -13.80
N GLY A 97 -10.59 5.81 -14.07
CA GLY A 97 -9.94 5.12 -15.19
C GLY A 97 -9.28 6.11 -16.14
N LEU A 98 -8.55 5.61 -17.14
CA LEU A 98 -7.79 6.40 -18.12
C LEU A 98 -8.10 5.95 -19.55
N ASP A 99 -8.08 6.90 -20.49
CA ASP A 99 -8.21 6.60 -21.92
C ASP A 99 -7.00 5.80 -22.44
N GLU A 100 -7.16 5.12 -23.58
CA GLU A 100 -6.11 4.25 -24.10
C GLU A 100 -4.81 4.98 -24.49
N ARG A 101 -4.86 6.28 -24.80
CA ARG A 101 -3.66 7.07 -25.11
C ARG A 101 -2.86 7.33 -23.84
N ALA A 102 -3.53 7.65 -22.73
CA ALA A 102 -2.91 7.79 -21.42
C ALA A 102 -2.40 6.44 -20.87
N VAL A 103 -3.22 5.39 -20.91
CA VAL A 103 -2.83 4.00 -20.54
C VAL A 103 -1.56 3.58 -21.28
N ARG A 104 -1.54 3.77 -22.61
CA ARG A 104 -0.40 3.45 -23.48
C ARG A 104 0.86 4.24 -23.13
N GLY A 105 0.74 5.55 -22.90
CA GLY A 105 1.87 6.41 -22.55
C GLY A 105 2.55 5.99 -21.24
N TYR A 106 1.76 5.75 -20.19
CA TYR A 106 2.29 5.30 -18.91
C TYR A 106 2.79 3.85 -18.95
N ALA A 107 2.14 2.95 -19.70
CA ALA A 107 2.65 1.60 -19.91
C ALA A 107 4.01 1.60 -20.64
N ALA A 108 4.23 2.50 -21.61
CA ALA A 108 5.51 2.64 -22.30
C ALA A 108 6.62 3.15 -21.37
N ASP A 109 6.32 4.16 -20.56
CA ASP A 109 7.25 4.70 -19.57
C ASP A 109 7.61 3.68 -18.49
N VAL A 110 6.65 2.92 -17.97
CA VAL A 110 6.89 1.88 -16.95
C VAL A 110 7.62 0.67 -17.55
N ALA A 111 7.27 0.24 -18.77
CA ALA A 111 8.03 -0.80 -19.47
C ALA A 111 9.50 -0.40 -19.70
N ALA A 112 9.78 0.87 -19.99
CA ALA A 112 11.14 1.40 -20.11
C ALA A 112 11.87 1.47 -18.76
N GLY A 113 11.16 1.79 -17.67
CA GLY A 113 11.68 1.68 -16.31
C GLY A 113 12.05 0.22 -15.95
N LEU A 114 11.17 -0.73 -16.23
CA LEU A 114 11.39 -2.15 -15.95
C LEU A 114 12.51 -2.74 -16.80
N ALA A 115 12.55 -2.47 -18.11
CA ALA A 115 13.61 -2.94 -18.99
C ALA A 115 15.01 -2.46 -18.52
N TYR A 116 15.10 -1.24 -17.99
CA TYR A 116 16.31 -0.72 -17.35
C TYR A 116 16.67 -1.50 -16.07
N LEU A 117 15.73 -1.70 -15.13
CA LEU A 117 15.97 -2.44 -13.89
C LEU A 117 16.38 -3.90 -14.15
N HIS A 118 15.71 -4.55 -15.10
CA HIS A 118 15.96 -5.93 -15.50
C HIS A 118 17.35 -6.07 -16.14
N ALA A 119 17.78 -5.09 -16.95
CA ALA A 119 19.14 -5.04 -17.50
C ALA A 119 20.22 -4.83 -16.43
N THR A 120 19.89 -4.18 -15.30
CA THR A 120 20.76 -4.10 -14.11
C THR A 120 20.67 -5.32 -13.19
N GLY A 121 19.95 -6.38 -13.56
CA GLY A 121 19.84 -7.61 -12.78
C GLY A 121 18.88 -7.55 -11.58
N MET A 122 18.00 -6.56 -11.52
CA MET A 122 17.02 -6.37 -10.44
C MET A 122 15.58 -6.69 -10.85
N VAL A 123 14.72 -6.82 -9.85
CA VAL A 123 13.26 -6.99 -9.94
C VAL A 123 12.62 -5.94 -9.03
N HIS A 124 11.55 -5.28 -9.48
CA HIS A 124 10.84 -4.26 -8.70
C HIS A 124 9.92 -4.89 -7.63
N GLY A 125 9.30 -6.02 -7.95
CA GLY A 125 8.57 -6.87 -7.01
C GLY A 125 7.13 -6.42 -6.71
N ASP A 126 6.87 -5.11 -6.70
CA ASP A 126 5.58 -4.50 -6.39
C ASP A 126 5.21 -3.39 -7.40
N VAL A 127 4.94 -3.75 -8.65
CA VAL A 127 4.53 -2.82 -9.73
C VAL A 127 3.01 -2.65 -9.72
N LYS A 128 2.53 -1.43 -9.52
CA LYS A 128 1.12 -1.02 -9.48
C LYS A 128 1.01 0.50 -9.61
N ALA A 129 -0.16 1.05 -9.95
CA ALA A 129 -0.30 2.50 -10.19
C ALA A 129 0.04 3.36 -8.96
N ARG A 130 -0.07 2.82 -7.74
CA ARG A 130 0.34 3.50 -6.49
C ARG A 130 1.86 3.71 -6.39
N ASN A 131 2.65 2.79 -6.96
CA ASN A 131 4.11 2.80 -6.93
C ASN A 131 4.72 3.40 -8.22
N VAL A 132 3.90 4.08 -9.03
CA VAL A 132 4.32 4.86 -10.18
C VAL A 132 3.97 6.31 -9.92
N VAL A 133 4.92 7.21 -10.10
CA VAL A 133 4.72 8.66 -9.89
C VAL A 133 4.92 9.45 -11.18
N ILE A 134 4.27 10.60 -11.27
CA ILE A 134 4.26 11.43 -12.49
C ILE A 134 5.22 12.62 -12.33
N GLY A 135 6.25 12.65 -13.17
CA GLY A 135 7.29 13.69 -13.19
C GLY A 135 6.77 15.05 -13.67
N ALA A 136 7.62 16.08 -13.54
CA ALA A 136 7.33 17.43 -14.04
C ALA A 136 7.23 17.50 -15.59
N ASP A 137 7.76 16.50 -16.28
CA ASP A 137 7.62 16.25 -17.72
C ASP A 137 6.30 15.54 -18.09
N GLY A 138 5.45 15.23 -17.09
CA GLY A 138 4.21 14.49 -17.26
C GLY A 138 4.39 12.97 -17.45
N ARG A 139 5.61 12.46 -17.32
CA ARG A 139 6.00 11.07 -17.60
C ARG A 139 5.99 10.21 -16.36
N ALA A 140 5.76 8.91 -16.53
CA ALA A 140 5.77 7.98 -15.40
C ALA A 140 7.19 7.60 -14.96
N LYS A 141 7.38 7.42 -13.65
CA LYS A 141 8.59 6.89 -13.02
C LYS A 141 8.24 5.82 -11.99
N LEU A 142 8.98 4.72 -11.98
CA LEU A 142 8.93 3.71 -10.92
C LEU A 142 9.42 4.28 -9.58
N ALA A 143 8.71 3.97 -8.50
CA ALA A 143 8.94 4.45 -7.14
C ALA A 143 8.59 3.35 -6.11
N ASP A 144 8.98 3.58 -4.85
CA ASP A 144 8.86 2.62 -3.73
C ASP A 144 9.57 1.27 -4.01
N PHE A 145 10.88 1.27 -3.73
CA PHE A 145 11.76 0.11 -3.96
C PHE A 145 11.78 -0.83 -2.74
N GLY A 146 10.81 -0.74 -1.82
CA GLY A 146 10.78 -1.52 -0.57
C GLY A 146 10.75 -3.04 -0.77
N CYS A 147 10.09 -3.51 -1.83
CA CYS A 147 10.03 -4.93 -2.24
C CYS A 147 11.08 -5.31 -3.31
N ALA A 148 11.84 -4.33 -3.82
CA ALA A 148 12.82 -4.53 -4.88
C ALA A 148 14.08 -5.24 -4.36
N ARG A 149 14.82 -5.86 -5.29
CA ARG A 149 16.02 -6.67 -5.01
C ARG A 149 16.74 -7.08 -6.29
N GLU A 150 17.94 -7.65 -6.13
CA GLU A 150 18.57 -8.49 -7.16
C GLU A 150 17.68 -9.69 -7.53
N ALA A 151 17.69 -10.12 -8.79
CA ALA A 151 16.73 -11.08 -9.33
C ALA A 151 16.73 -12.47 -8.65
N ARG A 152 17.83 -12.86 -7.99
CA ARG A 152 17.97 -14.11 -7.22
C ARG A 152 17.84 -13.92 -5.70
N GLY A 153 17.49 -12.72 -5.25
CA GLY A 153 17.28 -12.42 -3.84
C GLY A 153 15.98 -13.04 -3.29
N PRO A 154 15.88 -13.24 -1.97
CA PRO A 154 14.67 -13.75 -1.33
C PRO A 154 13.48 -12.80 -1.56
N ILE A 155 12.26 -13.35 -1.61
CA ILE A 155 11.05 -12.56 -1.85
C ILE A 155 10.76 -11.73 -0.59
N ILE A 156 10.70 -10.41 -0.75
CA ILE A 156 10.52 -9.45 0.34
C ILE A 156 9.02 -9.10 0.55
N GLY A 157 8.15 -9.52 -0.38
CA GLY A 157 6.71 -9.29 -0.35
C GLY A 157 6.20 -8.65 -1.64
N GLY A 158 4.98 -8.13 -1.60
CA GLY A 158 4.31 -7.42 -2.70
C GLY A 158 2.79 -7.37 -2.49
N THR A 159 2.07 -6.70 -3.40
CA THR A 159 0.60 -6.62 -3.33
C THR A 159 -0.04 -7.90 -3.90
N PRO A 160 -0.85 -8.66 -3.13
CA PRO A 160 -1.37 -9.97 -3.55
C PRO A 160 -2.08 -9.96 -4.92
N ALA A 161 -2.93 -8.97 -5.16
CA ALA A 161 -3.67 -8.80 -6.42
C ALA A 161 -2.79 -8.52 -7.67
N PHE A 162 -1.52 -8.15 -7.49
CA PHE A 162 -0.57 -7.86 -8.56
C PHE A 162 0.52 -8.94 -8.68
N MET A 163 0.57 -9.90 -7.76
CA MET A 163 1.49 -11.04 -7.85
C MET A 163 1.23 -11.86 -9.11
N ALA A 164 2.29 -12.40 -9.69
CA ALA A 164 2.21 -13.36 -10.79
C ALA A 164 1.97 -14.79 -10.27
N PRO A 165 1.47 -15.73 -11.09
CA PRO A 165 1.11 -17.07 -10.65
C PRO A 165 2.25 -17.82 -9.96
N GLU A 166 3.49 -17.65 -10.44
CA GLU A 166 4.68 -18.21 -9.82
C GLU A 166 4.92 -17.67 -8.40
N VAL A 167 4.75 -16.36 -8.21
CA VAL A 167 4.93 -15.67 -6.91
C VAL A 167 3.86 -16.11 -5.92
N ALA A 168 2.61 -16.23 -6.40
CA ALA A 168 1.48 -16.67 -5.59
C ALA A 168 1.58 -18.14 -5.13
N ARG A 169 2.43 -18.94 -5.78
CA ARG A 169 2.80 -20.31 -5.36
C ARG A 169 4.12 -20.37 -4.55
N GLY A 170 4.76 -19.22 -4.28
CA GLY A 170 6.04 -19.15 -3.54
C GLY A 170 7.29 -19.55 -4.34
N GLU A 171 7.17 -19.65 -5.67
CA GLU A 171 8.26 -19.95 -6.61
C GLU A 171 9.18 -18.72 -6.81
N GLU A 172 10.20 -18.79 -7.67
CA GLU A 172 11.14 -17.69 -7.89
C GLU A 172 10.48 -16.47 -8.60
N GLN A 173 10.28 -15.38 -7.86
CA GLN A 173 9.83 -14.10 -8.43
C GLN A 173 10.98 -13.41 -9.17
N GLY A 174 11.18 -13.75 -10.45
CA GLY A 174 12.12 -13.11 -11.36
C GLY A 174 11.52 -11.93 -12.17
N PRO A 175 12.27 -11.37 -13.15
CA PRO A 175 11.85 -10.23 -13.98
C PRO A 175 10.50 -10.40 -14.71
N ALA A 176 10.10 -11.65 -15.01
CA ALA A 176 8.81 -11.95 -15.60
C ALA A 176 7.63 -11.52 -14.70
N ALA A 177 7.79 -11.53 -13.38
CA ALA A 177 6.71 -11.16 -12.46
C ALA A 177 6.37 -9.66 -12.53
N ASP A 178 7.37 -8.79 -12.73
CA ASP A 178 7.14 -7.36 -12.96
C ASP A 178 6.34 -7.12 -14.25
N VAL A 179 6.52 -7.98 -15.27
CA VAL A 179 5.77 -7.90 -16.54
C VAL A 179 4.29 -8.29 -16.34
N TRP A 180 4.01 -9.33 -15.56
CA TRP A 180 2.64 -9.66 -15.18
C TRP A 180 1.98 -8.52 -14.40
N ALA A 181 2.71 -7.95 -13.42
CA ALA A 181 2.26 -6.82 -12.62
C ALA A 181 2.04 -5.55 -13.46
N LEU A 182 2.85 -5.31 -14.50
CA LEU A 182 2.60 -4.29 -15.54
C LEU A 182 1.29 -4.58 -16.32
N GLY A 183 1.00 -5.84 -16.64
CA GLY A 183 -0.28 -6.25 -17.23
C GLY A 183 -1.47 -5.93 -16.32
N CYS A 184 -1.37 -6.29 -15.03
CA CYS A 184 -2.34 -5.93 -14.00
C CYS A 184 -2.51 -4.40 -13.88
N MET A 185 -1.42 -3.63 -13.88
CA MET A 185 -1.45 -2.16 -13.83
C MET A 185 -2.12 -1.54 -15.08
N VAL A 186 -2.00 -2.14 -16.26
CA VAL A 186 -2.71 -1.69 -17.45
C VAL A 186 -4.23 -1.92 -17.34
N VAL A 187 -4.66 -3.02 -16.72
CA VAL A 187 -6.08 -3.24 -16.38
C VAL A 187 -6.55 -2.28 -15.28
N GLU A 188 -5.73 -2.01 -14.26
CA GLU A 188 -6.00 -1.02 -13.21
C GLU A 188 -6.22 0.38 -13.80
N MET A 189 -5.29 0.85 -14.65
CA MET A 189 -5.42 2.14 -15.33
C MET A 189 -6.67 2.23 -16.21
N ALA A 190 -6.99 1.18 -16.96
CA ALA A 190 -8.14 1.17 -17.86
C ALA A 190 -9.50 1.07 -17.12
N THR A 191 -9.57 0.39 -15.98
CA THR A 191 -10.83 0.15 -15.26
C THR A 191 -11.11 1.16 -14.15
N GLY A 192 -10.08 1.84 -13.64
CA GLY A 192 -10.19 2.62 -12.40
C GLY A 192 -10.34 1.77 -11.14
N ARG A 193 -10.02 0.47 -11.20
CA ARG A 193 -10.30 -0.54 -10.16
C ARG A 193 -9.12 -1.48 -9.98
N ALA A 194 -9.17 -2.34 -8.95
CA ALA A 194 -8.23 -3.44 -8.82
C ALA A 194 -8.30 -4.40 -10.04
N PRO A 195 -7.20 -5.04 -10.45
CA PRO A 195 -7.14 -5.91 -11.63
C PRO A 195 -8.03 -7.17 -11.54
N TRP A 196 -8.59 -7.48 -10.37
CA TRP A 196 -9.51 -8.59 -10.15
C TRP A 196 -10.78 -8.10 -9.47
N ILE A 197 -11.93 -8.41 -10.07
CA ILE A 197 -13.25 -8.13 -9.50
C ILE A 197 -13.55 -9.20 -8.43
N GLY A 198 -14.06 -8.76 -7.28
CA GLY A 198 -14.52 -9.63 -6.19
C GLY A 198 -13.38 -10.26 -5.35
N MET A 199 -12.26 -9.54 -5.17
CA MET A 199 -11.17 -9.91 -4.26
C MET A 199 -11.00 -8.90 -3.10
N ASP A 200 -12.09 -8.21 -2.73
CA ASP A 200 -12.02 -7.04 -1.85
C ASP A 200 -11.69 -7.43 -0.40
N GLY A 201 -10.40 -7.36 -0.06
CA GLY A 201 -9.86 -7.58 1.28
C GLY A 201 -9.22 -8.95 1.53
N ASP A 202 -9.52 -9.97 0.73
CA ASP A 202 -9.03 -11.34 0.93
C ASP A 202 -7.76 -11.63 0.09
N ALA A 203 -6.60 -11.53 0.74
CA ALA A 203 -5.32 -11.87 0.14
C ALA A 203 -5.16 -13.37 -0.15
N LEU A 204 -5.79 -14.26 0.62
CA LEU A 204 -5.66 -15.71 0.46
C LEU A 204 -6.49 -16.20 -0.73
N ALA A 205 -7.71 -15.66 -0.91
CA ALA A 205 -8.51 -15.90 -2.12
C ALA A 205 -7.82 -15.33 -3.37
N ALA A 206 -7.13 -14.19 -3.26
CA ALA A 206 -6.31 -13.64 -4.34
C ALA A 206 -5.16 -14.59 -4.70
N LEU A 207 -4.32 -15.00 -3.73
CA LEU A 207 -3.25 -15.97 -3.93
C LEU A 207 -3.74 -17.27 -4.57
N HIS A 208 -4.82 -17.85 -4.02
CA HIS A 208 -5.37 -19.11 -4.51
C HIS A 208 -5.82 -19.00 -5.98
N ARG A 209 -6.63 -17.98 -6.30
CA ARG A 209 -7.12 -17.76 -7.67
C ARG A 209 -5.99 -17.44 -8.65
N ILE A 210 -4.98 -16.68 -8.25
CA ILE A 210 -3.83 -16.33 -9.10
C ILE A 210 -2.90 -17.52 -9.31
N GLY A 211 -2.48 -18.19 -8.24
CA GLY A 211 -1.50 -19.27 -8.27
C GLY A 211 -2.03 -20.58 -8.85
N TYR A 212 -3.25 -20.98 -8.45
CA TYR A 212 -3.76 -22.36 -8.60
C TYR A 212 -4.99 -22.50 -9.50
N THR A 213 -5.47 -21.42 -10.13
CA THR A 213 -6.54 -21.49 -11.15
C THR A 213 -6.13 -20.79 -12.43
N GLU A 214 -6.67 -21.20 -13.59
CA GLU A 214 -6.37 -20.60 -14.90
C GLU A 214 -6.99 -19.21 -15.13
N ALA A 215 -7.32 -18.50 -14.05
CA ALA A 215 -7.82 -17.14 -14.11
C ALA A 215 -6.69 -16.14 -14.50
N VAL A 216 -7.13 -15.10 -15.22
CA VAL A 216 -6.35 -13.88 -15.55
C VAL A 216 -7.24 -12.65 -15.27
N PRO A 217 -6.67 -11.45 -15.10
CA PRO A 217 -7.42 -10.19 -15.03
C PRO A 217 -8.40 -10.02 -16.20
N GLU A 218 -9.59 -9.48 -15.93
CA GLU A 218 -10.58 -9.23 -16.99
C GLU A 218 -10.16 -8.03 -17.84
N VAL A 219 -9.94 -8.25 -19.13
CA VAL A 219 -9.48 -7.20 -20.06
C VAL A 219 -10.68 -6.40 -20.61
N PRO A 220 -10.76 -5.08 -20.38
CA PRO A 220 -11.89 -4.27 -20.82
C PRO A 220 -12.20 -4.38 -22.31
N GLN A 221 -13.48 -4.59 -22.64
CA GLN A 221 -13.93 -4.83 -24.01
C GLN A 221 -13.70 -3.62 -24.94
N TRP A 222 -13.65 -2.41 -24.40
CA TRP A 222 -13.45 -1.16 -25.16
C TRP A 222 -12.01 -0.94 -25.64
N LEU A 223 -11.01 -1.67 -25.10
CA LEU A 223 -9.62 -1.57 -25.53
C LEU A 223 -9.40 -2.09 -26.96
N SER A 224 -8.42 -1.54 -27.67
CA SER A 224 -8.01 -1.93 -29.02
C SER A 224 -7.49 -3.38 -29.10
N ALA A 225 -7.38 -3.90 -30.33
CA ALA A 225 -6.80 -5.21 -30.58
C ALA A 225 -5.31 -5.27 -30.18
N GLU A 226 -4.60 -4.15 -30.36
CA GLU A 226 -3.21 -3.93 -30.01
C GLU A 226 -3.02 -3.93 -28.49
N ALA A 227 -3.88 -3.23 -27.74
CA ALA A 227 -3.88 -3.28 -26.27
C ALA A 227 -4.18 -4.69 -25.74
N LYS A 228 -5.08 -5.42 -26.40
CA LYS A 228 -5.42 -6.81 -26.07
C LYS A 228 -4.29 -7.79 -26.43
N ASP A 229 -3.51 -7.59 -27.49
CA ASP A 229 -2.31 -8.40 -27.76
C ASP A 229 -1.18 -8.10 -26.78
N PHE A 230 -1.00 -6.83 -26.42
CA PHE A 230 -0.06 -6.42 -25.39
C PHE A 230 -0.36 -7.16 -24.07
N LEU A 231 -1.61 -7.08 -23.59
CA LEU A 231 -2.05 -7.78 -22.39
C LEU A 231 -1.93 -9.30 -22.48
N ARG A 232 -2.22 -9.92 -23.64
CA ARG A 232 -1.96 -11.35 -23.87
C ARG A 232 -0.47 -11.72 -23.76
N GLY A 233 0.45 -10.80 -24.06
CA GLY A 233 1.89 -11.00 -23.86
C GLY A 233 2.37 -10.80 -22.41
N CYS A 234 1.65 -10.04 -21.60
CA CYS A 234 1.95 -9.79 -20.19
C CYS A 234 1.32 -10.84 -19.26
N LEU A 235 0.07 -11.21 -19.50
CA LEU A 235 -0.75 -12.07 -18.64
C LEU A 235 -0.58 -13.58 -18.98
N VAL A 236 0.61 -13.96 -19.45
CA VAL A 236 0.98 -15.37 -19.66
C VAL A 236 1.27 -16.02 -18.31
N ARG A 237 0.56 -17.10 -17.98
CA ARG A 237 0.69 -17.77 -16.67
C ARG A 237 2.06 -18.41 -16.48
N GLN A 238 2.61 -19.02 -17.53
CA GLN A 238 3.96 -19.59 -17.52
C GLN A 238 5.04 -18.49 -17.64
N ALA A 239 5.83 -18.30 -16.58
CA ALA A 239 6.81 -17.20 -16.49
C ALA A 239 7.88 -17.22 -17.60
N SER A 240 8.26 -18.40 -18.09
CA SER A 240 9.25 -18.57 -19.17
C SER A 240 8.72 -18.27 -20.58
N GLU A 241 7.40 -18.15 -20.75
CA GLU A 241 6.73 -17.84 -22.03
C GLU A 241 6.27 -16.38 -22.11
N ARG A 242 6.29 -15.68 -20.98
CA ARG A 242 5.91 -14.26 -20.86
C ARG A 242 6.94 -13.37 -21.57
N ARG A 243 6.47 -12.37 -22.32
CA ARG A 243 7.35 -11.43 -23.04
C ARG A 243 8.22 -10.65 -22.04
N THR A 244 9.46 -10.31 -22.38
CA THR A 244 10.29 -9.45 -21.52
C THR A 244 9.87 -7.98 -21.62
N ALA A 245 10.20 -7.16 -20.61
CA ALA A 245 9.94 -5.72 -20.66
C ALA A 245 10.58 -5.03 -21.88
N ALA A 246 11.74 -5.51 -22.34
CA ALA A 246 12.39 -5.03 -23.56
C ALA A 246 11.59 -5.40 -24.83
N GLN A 247 11.16 -6.67 -24.97
CA GLN A 247 10.31 -7.11 -26.09
C GLN A 247 8.95 -6.39 -26.12
N LEU A 248 8.44 -6.00 -24.96
CA LEU A 248 7.18 -5.26 -24.85
C LEU A 248 7.28 -3.81 -25.33
N LEU A 249 8.45 -3.17 -25.25
CA LEU A 249 8.68 -1.82 -25.81
C LEU A 249 8.60 -1.81 -27.35
N GLU A 250 9.02 -2.91 -27.98
CA GLU A 250 8.93 -3.12 -29.44
C GLU A 250 7.49 -3.44 -29.89
N HIS A 251 6.58 -3.77 -28.97
CA HIS A 251 5.20 -4.14 -29.29
C HIS A 251 4.43 -2.94 -29.91
N PRO A 252 3.64 -3.12 -30.98
CA PRO A 252 2.94 -2.03 -31.67
C PRO A 252 2.11 -1.11 -30.76
N PHE A 253 1.53 -1.65 -29.69
CA PHE A 253 0.85 -0.87 -28.66
C PHE A 253 1.75 0.23 -28.07
N LEU A 254 2.95 -0.12 -27.57
CA LEU A 254 3.87 0.82 -26.92
C LEU A 254 4.74 1.59 -27.91
N ALA A 255 5.22 0.95 -28.97
CA ALA A 255 6.02 1.60 -30.02
C ALA A 255 5.29 2.82 -30.63
N SER A 256 3.96 2.76 -30.74
CA SER A 256 3.13 3.88 -31.20
C SER A 256 3.18 5.12 -30.28
N ALA A 257 3.48 4.97 -28.98
CA ALA A 257 3.55 6.10 -28.05
C ALA A 257 4.73 7.03 -28.37
N VAL A 258 5.89 6.44 -28.69
CA VAL A 258 7.15 7.15 -28.95
C VAL A 258 7.01 8.14 -30.12
N ILE A 259 6.13 7.85 -31.07
CA ILE A 259 5.86 8.69 -32.25
C ILE A 259 5.06 9.96 -31.88
N VAL A 260 4.24 9.91 -30.82
CA VAL A 260 3.32 11.01 -30.45
C VAL A 260 4.02 12.10 -29.63
N ASP A 261 5.03 11.74 -28.83
CA ASP A 261 5.78 12.68 -27.97
C ASP A 261 6.69 13.65 -28.74
N ALA A 262 6.92 13.41 -30.04
CA ALA A 262 7.79 14.23 -30.89
C ALA A 262 7.28 15.67 -31.14
N LYS A 263 6.07 16.01 -30.67
CA LYS A 263 5.62 17.40 -30.51
C LYS A 263 5.42 17.69 -29.02
N PRO A 264 6.20 18.61 -28.41
CA PRO A 264 5.81 19.21 -27.15
C PRO A 264 4.54 20.04 -27.39
N GLN A 265 3.37 19.47 -27.09
CA GLN A 265 2.16 20.26 -26.95
C GLN A 265 2.33 21.10 -25.68
N ALA A 266 2.70 22.37 -25.87
CA ALA A 266 2.62 23.37 -24.83
C ALA A 266 1.15 23.52 -24.41
N VAL A 267 0.75 22.74 -23.40
CA VAL A 267 -0.51 22.97 -22.68
C VAL A 267 -0.32 24.29 -21.96
N GLU A 268 -0.88 25.37 -22.51
CA GLU A 268 -0.95 26.67 -21.84
C GLU A 268 -1.96 26.64 -20.67
N SER A 269 -1.75 25.76 -19.71
CA SER A 269 -2.34 25.87 -18.38
C SER A 269 -1.69 27.08 -17.69
N LYS A 270 -2.15 28.29 -18.02
CA LYS A 270 -1.83 29.53 -17.31
C LYS A 270 -2.53 29.57 -15.94
N SER A 271 -2.28 28.54 -15.12
CA SER A 271 -2.53 28.55 -13.68
C SER A 271 -1.56 29.53 -13.03
N LYS A 272 -1.86 30.83 -13.18
CA LYS A 272 -1.13 31.95 -12.58
C LYS A 272 -1.27 31.87 -11.06
N TRP A 273 -0.40 31.08 -10.42
CA TRP A 273 -0.42 30.84 -8.98
C TRP A 273 0.05 32.09 -8.23
N VAL A 274 -0.87 33.04 -8.02
CA VAL A 274 -0.66 34.19 -7.16
C VAL A 274 -0.76 33.68 -5.72
N SER A 275 0.37 33.67 -5.02
CA SER A 275 0.39 33.34 -3.59
C SER A 275 -0.41 34.41 -2.81
N PRO A 276 -1.44 34.03 -2.01
CA PRO A 276 -2.28 34.99 -1.31
C PRO A 276 -1.48 35.87 -0.34
N LYS A 277 -1.59 37.19 -0.47
CA LYS A 277 -0.95 38.18 0.42
C LYS A 277 -1.87 38.75 1.49
N SER A 278 -3.15 38.35 1.52
CA SER A 278 -4.13 38.80 2.50
C SER A 278 -5.29 37.80 2.60
N THR A 279 -6.03 37.84 3.72
CA THR A 279 -7.13 36.93 4.08
C THR A 279 -8.53 37.47 3.72
N LEU A 280 -8.62 38.42 2.79
CA LEU A 280 -9.85 39.20 2.49
C LEU A 280 -10.33 39.14 1.04
N ASP A 281 -9.71 38.35 0.16
CA ASP A 281 -10.10 38.26 -1.26
C ASP A 281 -10.89 36.96 -1.53
N ALA A 282 -12.17 36.97 -1.15
CA ALA A 282 -13.05 35.80 -1.15
C ALA A 282 -14.41 36.10 -1.82
N ALA A 283 -14.37 36.43 -3.12
CA ALA A 283 -15.56 36.76 -3.91
C ALA A 283 -15.42 36.34 -5.39
N PHE A 284 -15.45 35.03 -5.68
CA PHE A 284 -15.44 34.53 -7.07
C PHE A 284 -16.06 33.12 -7.30
N TRP A 285 -17.05 32.71 -6.50
CA TRP A 285 -17.67 31.38 -6.61
C TRP A 285 -19.21 31.35 -6.50
N GLU A 286 -19.86 32.35 -7.10
CA GLU A 286 -21.30 32.36 -7.46
C GLU A 286 -21.42 33.13 -8.80
N SER A 287 -22.19 32.73 -9.82
CA SER A 287 -22.79 31.40 -10.10
C SER A 287 -22.35 30.92 -11.52
N GLU A 288 -23.12 30.60 -12.57
CA GLU A 288 -24.55 30.53 -12.91
C GLU A 288 -24.77 29.36 -13.90
N SER A 289 -25.79 28.51 -13.72
CA SER A 289 -26.31 27.64 -14.81
C SER A 289 -27.74 27.13 -14.53
N ASP A 290 -28.76 27.93 -14.85
CA ASP A 290 -30.17 27.53 -14.84
C ASP A 290 -30.68 27.26 -16.26
N THR A 291 -31.33 26.11 -16.47
CA THR A 291 -32.49 25.94 -17.39
C THR A 291 -33.30 24.69 -16.99
N ASP A 292 -34.53 24.95 -16.56
CA ASP A 292 -35.78 24.21 -16.84
C ASP A 292 -36.09 22.82 -16.20
N ASP A 293 -37.17 22.85 -15.41
CA ASP A 293 -38.29 21.88 -15.29
C ASP A 293 -38.09 20.42 -14.82
N ALA A 294 -38.42 20.18 -13.54
CA ALA A 294 -39.53 19.27 -13.16
C ALA A 294 -39.94 19.44 -11.68
N GLU A 295 -41.24 19.34 -11.36
CA GLU A 295 -41.77 19.49 -10.00
C GLU A 295 -41.58 18.23 -9.13
N HIS A 296 -41.01 18.38 -7.93
CA HIS A 296 -41.29 17.48 -6.79
C HIS A 296 -41.08 18.18 -5.43
N GLU A 297 -42.09 18.10 -4.56
CA GLU A 297 -42.11 18.65 -3.20
C GLU A 297 -41.01 18.03 -2.32
N SER A 298 -39.96 18.80 -2.00
CA SER A 298 -38.74 18.23 -1.42
C SER A 298 -38.81 17.97 0.10
N THR A 299 -38.18 16.88 0.53
CA THR A 299 -38.12 16.40 1.92
C THR A 299 -37.48 17.38 2.93
N ALA A 300 -36.89 18.49 2.46
CA ALA A 300 -36.22 19.48 3.31
C ALA A 300 -37.21 20.23 4.22
N GLU A 301 -38.35 20.68 3.71
CA GLU A 301 -39.31 21.49 4.49
C GLU A 301 -39.90 20.69 5.66
N ARG A 302 -40.16 19.40 5.41
CA ARG A 302 -40.63 18.43 6.41
C ARG A 302 -39.59 18.14 7.51
N ARG A 303 -38.29 18.34 7.22
CA ARG A 303 -37.19 18.22 8.20
C ARG A 303 -37.00 19.50 9.02
N MET A 304 -37.07 20.68 8.39
CA MET A 304 -36.99 21.96 9.12
C MET A 304 -38.10 22.09 10.18
N ARG A 305 -39.32 21.66 9.85
CA ARG A 305 -40.47 21.68 10.78
C ARG A 305 -40.32 20.72 11.99
N ALA A 306 -39.41 19.75 11.93
CA ALA A 306 -39.18 18.77 12.99
C ALA A 306 -38.10 19.20 14.01
N LEU A 307 -37.38 20.30 13.76
CA LEU A 307 -36.33 20.84 14.64
C LEU A 307 -36.80 22.00 15.54
N ALA A 308 -38.05 22.45 15.39
CA ALA A 308 -38.62 23.56 16.14
C ALA A 308 -39.22 23.10 17.48
N CYS A 309 -38.40 23.02 18.52
CA CYS A 309 -38.89 22.88 19.90
C CYS A 309 -39.61 24.17 20.37
N PRO A 310 -40.69 24.08 21.17
CA PRO A 310 -41.36 25.25 21.74
C PRO A 310 -40.46 26.04 22.71
N ALA A 311 -40.61 27.36 22.73
CA ALA A 311 -39.80 28.25 23.56
C ALA A 311 -40.24 28.24 25.04
N SER A 312 -39.79 27.25 25.82
CA SER A 312 -39.95 27.22 27.28
C SER A 312 -38.90 26.35 28.02
N ALA A 313 -37.63 26.38 27.59
CA ALA A 313 -36.51 25.76 28.30
C ALA A 313 -35.15 26.33 27.86
N LEU A 314 -34.73 27.44 28.48
CA LEU A 314 -33.33 27.89 28.48
C LEU A 314 -32.88 28.02 29.94
N PRO A 315 -31.68 27.55 30.33
CA PRO A 315 -31.13 27.80 31.65
C PRO A 315 -30.92 29.30 31.88
N ASP A 316 -31.09 29.72 33.13
CA ASP A 316 -30.62 31.03 33.58
C ASP A 316 -29.08 31.02 33.64
N TRP A 317 -28.44 32.15 33.31
CA TRP A 317 -26.98 32.30 33.20
C TRP A 317 -26.42 33.42 34.09
N ASP A 318 -27.25 34.01 34.97
CA ASP A 318 -26.93 35.21 35.74
C ASP A 318 -26.62 34.88 37.24
N SER A 319 -25.69 33.95 37.49
CA SER A 319 -25.27 33.52 38.85
C SER A 319 -23.77 33.68 39.11
N ASP A 320 -23.40 34.70 39.89
CA ASP A 320 -22.02 35.05 40.29
C ASP A 320 -21.41 34.09 41.36
N GLU A 321 -21.16 32.81 41.03
CA GLU A 321 -20.38 31.92 41.91
C GLU A 321 -19.32 31.08 41.15
N GLY A 322 -18.10 30.98 41.72
CA GLY A 322 -17.23 29.83 41.47
C GLY A 322 -15.98 29.99 40.57
N TRP A 323 -15.29 31.12 40.55
CA TRP A 323 -13.90 31.14 40.01
C TRP A 323 -12.96 30.32 40.91
N ILE A 324 -12.21 29.39 40.33
CA ILE A 324 -11.21 28.56 41.03
C ILE A 324 -9.81 29.10 40.73
N ASP A 325 -9.06 29.46 41.78
CA ASP A 325 -7.68 29.95 41.66
C ASP A 325 -6.67 28.78 41.73
N VAL A 326 -5.58 28.87 40.95
CA VAL A 326 -4.76 27.69 40.56
C VAL A 326 -3.32 27.77 41.08
N PHE A 327 -3.11 28.33 42.28
CA PHE A 327 -1.79 28.40 42.92
C PHE A 327 -1.81 28.23 44.45
N SER A 328 -1.74 26.99 44.93
CA SER A 328 -1.24 26.67 46.28
C SER A 328 -0.67 25.24 46.35
N SER A 329 0.37 25.05 47.17
CA SER A 329 1.03 23.75 47.45
C SER A 329 0.65 23.26 48.86
N PRO A 330 0.83 21.95 49.17
CA PRO A 330 0.03 21.28 50.20
C PRO A 330 0.67 21.28 51.59
N GLU A 331 -0.16 21.17 52.64
CA GLU A 331 0.32 20.81 53.99
C GLU A 331 -0.74 20.06 54.84
N ALA A 332 -0.25 19.13 55.67
CA ALA A 332 -0.81 18.50 56.88
C ALA A 332 -2.29 18.03 56.99
N ALA A 333 -2.45 16.74 57.33
CA ALA A 333 -3.60 16.21 58.10
C ALA A 333 -3.43 16.48 59.61
N PRO A 334 -4.38 16.11 60.50
CA PRO A 334 -4.20 14.85 61.26
C PRO A 334 -5.48 14.14 61.79
N VAL A 335 -5.31 12.92 62.33
CA VAL A 335 -6.09 12.12 63.35
C VAL A 335 -7.62 12.28 63.54
N ALA A 336 -8.43 11.29 63.93
CA ALA A 336 -8.45 9.81 64.02
C ALA A 336 -9.93 9.41 64.37
N ALA A 337 -10.42 8.26 64.87
CA ALA A 337 -9.94 6.94 65.34
C ALA A 337 -11.16 5.93 65.25
N GLU A 338 -11.27 4.72 65.82
CA GLU A 338 -10.46 3.80 66.68
C GLU A 338 -11.02 2.33 66.50
N GLU A 339 -10.38 1.33 67.14
CA GLU A 339 -10.78 -0.04 67.63
C GLU A 339 -12.19 -0.69 67.38
N THR A 340 -12.41 -2.02 67.43
CA THR A 340 -11.70 -3.20 68.04
C THR A 340 -12.14 -4.57 67.43
N ALA A 341 -11.32 -5.64 67.61
CA ALA A 341 -11.67 -7.09 67.76
C ALA A 341 -12.39 -7.87 66.61
N ASP A 342 -12.28 -9.21 66.45
CA ASP A 342 -11.30 -10.21 66.95
C ASP A 342 -11.30 -11.51 66.09
N LEU A 343 -10.14 -12.19 66.06
CA LEU A 343 -9.80 -13.63 65.89
C LEU A 343 -10.57 -14.62 64.95
N ASP A 344 -9.75 -15.32 64.16
CA ASP A 344 -9.73 -16.75 63.76
C ASP A 344 -11.00 -17.51 63.29
N ASP A 345 -10.93 -18.03 62.04
CA ASP A 345 -10.83 -19.49 61.81
C ASP A 345 -10.10 -19.79 60.47
N ALA A 346 -9.67 -21.02 60.21
CA ALA A 346 -8.86 -21.39 59.03
C ALA A 346 -9.33 -22.68 58.33
N ILE A 347 -9.34 -22.68 56.99
CA ILE A 347 -9.14 -23.85 56.10
C ILE A 347 -9.08 -23.40 54.61
N THR A 348 -8.19 -24.00 53.83
CA THR A 348 -8.07 -23.89 52.36
C THR A 348 -8.29 -25.27 51.72
N PRO A 349 -8.44 -25.43 50.38
CA PRO A 349 -8.55 -24.45 49.30
C PRO A 349 -9.80 -24.64 48.39
N CYS A 350 -9.99 -23.80 47.36
CA CYS A 350 -10.23 -24.16 45.94
C CYS A 350 -10.86 -23.00 45.11
N GLU A 351 -10.69 -23.09 43.79
CA GLU A 351 -11.47 -22.39 42.74
C GLU A 351 -11.46 -20.84 42.74
N GLU A 352 -10.43 -20.27 42.11
CA GLU A 352 -10.51 -18.94 41.48
C GLU A 352 -11.12 -19.07 40.07
N GLU A 353 -12.08 -18.21 39.73
CA GLU A 353 -12.70 -18.11 38.40
C GLU A 353 -12.73 -16.64 37.92
N ALA A 354 -12.67 -16.46 36.60
CA ALA A 354 -12.88 -15.23 35.83
C ALA A 354 -12.29 -13.89 36.35
N SER A 355 -11.21 -13.45 35.72
CA SER A 355 -11.37 -12.38 34.71
C SER A 355 -10.25 -12.41 33.66
N SER A 356 -10.64 -12.37 32.38
CA SER A 356 -9.72 -12.51 31.24
C SER A 356 -9.30 -11.15 30.67
N ALA A 357 -8.01 -11.02 30.36
CA ALA A 357 -7.48 -9.99 29.48
C ALA A 357 -7.05 -10.66 28.17
N GLU A 358 -7.86 -10.53 27.11
CA GLU A 358 -7.51 -11.08 25.80
C GLU A 358 -6.33 -10.32 25.18
N SER A 359 -5.21 -11.01 24.98
CA SER A 359 -4.12 -10.55 24.12
C SER A 359 -4.37 -11.03 22.68
N GLY A 360 -4.22 -10.14 21.71
CA GLY A 360 -4.55 -10.43 20.31
C GLY A 360 -3.66 -11.52 19.71
N VAL A 361 -4.26 -12.69 19.43
CA VAL A 361 -3.57 -13.82 18.79
C VAL A 361 -3.25 -13.51 17.33
N LEU A 362 -2.01 -13.80 16.92
CA LEU A 362 -1.57 -13.74 15.52
C LEU A 362 -1.89 -15.07 14.83
N ASP A 363 -2.94 -15.10 13.99
CA ASP A 363 -3.23 -16.26 13.13
C ASP A 363 -2.09 -16.51 12.13
N ALA A 364 -1.31 -17.57 12.35
CA ALA A 364 -0.37 -18.10 11.37
C ALA A 364 -1.02 -19.30 10.65
N VAL A 365 -1.23 -19.20 9.33
CA VAL A 365 -1.75 -20.29 8.51
C VAL A 365 -0.58 -21.06 7.89
N LEU A 366 -0.29 -22.23 8.46
CA LEU A 366 0.64 -23.20 7.86
C LEU A 366 0.02 -23.81 6.60
N VAL A 367 0.77 -23.79 5.50
CA VAL A 367 0.45 -24.50 4.25
C VAL A 367 1.61 -25.44 3.93
N GLU A 368 1.45 -26.72 4.22
CA GLU A 368 2.43 -27.74 3.85
C GLU A 368 2.27 -28.14 2.38
N CYS A 369 3.27 -27.83 1.55
CA CYS A 369 3.34 -28.32 0.17
C CYS A 369 4.06 -29.67 0.11
N SER A 370 3.31 -30.77 0.24
CA SER A 370 3.84 -32.12 0.06
C SER A 370 4.11 -32.44 -1.42
N SER A 371 5.37 -32.41 -1.82
CA SER A 371 5.80 -32.75 -3.19
C SER A 371 5.77 -34.27 -3.42
N PHE A 372 4.74 -34.78 -4.09
CA PHE A 372 4.71 -36.18 -4.52
C PHE A 372 5.59 -36.41 -5.76
N VAL A 373 6.37 -37.50 -5.74
CA VAL A 373 7.19 -37.98 -6.86
C VAL A 373 6.67 -39.36 -7.29
N ASN A 374 6.62 -39.61 -8.60
CA ASN A 374 5.92 -40.77 -9.16
C ASN A 374 6.55 -42.14 -8.79
N ALA A 375 5.71 -43.06 -8.33
CA ALA A 375 5.73 -44.48 -8.69
C ALA A 375 4.29 -44.99 -8.70
N GLY A 376 3.94 -45.86 -9.65
CA GLY A 376 2.56 -46.33 -9.83
C GLY A 376 2.39 -47.81 -9.52
N GLU A 377 1.39 -48.13 -8.69
CA GLU A 377 0.75 -49.45 -8.61
C GLU A 377 -0.71 -49.24 -8.20
N ALA A 378 -1.60 -50.16 -8.57
CA ALA A 378 -3.05 -50.03 -8.35
C ALA A 378 -3.48 -50.74 -7.07
N CYS A 379 -4.11 -50.01 -6.15
CA CYS A 379 -4.79 -50.55 -4.97
C CYS A 379 -6.15 -49.86 -4.73
N ASP A 380 -6.96 -50.54 -3.91
CA ASP A 380 -8.43 -50.44 -3.86
C ASP A 380 -8.99 -49.23 -3.09
N ASP A 381 -10.32 -49.16 -3.05
CA ASP A 381 -11.15 -48.08 -2.53
C ASP A 381 -11.12 -47.89 -0.99
N SER A 382 -11.77 -46.82 -0.52
CA SER A 382 -12.28 -46.59 0.85
C SER A 382 -11.32 -46.22 2.01
N VAL A 383 -10.98 -44.92 2.13
CA VAL A 383 -10.88 -44.24 3.44
C VAL A 383 -11.57 -42.87 3.38
N GLN A 384 -12.67 -42.69 4.13
CA GLN A 384 -13.14 -41.37 4.52
C GLN A 384 -12.35 -40.93 5.76
N GLN A 385 -11.69 -39.76 5.73
CA GLN A 385 -11.20 -39.11 6.95
C GLN A 385 -11.55 -37.62 6.96
N SER A 386 -11.96 -37.16 8.14
CA SER A 386 -12.49 -35.82 8.38
C SER A 386 -11.37 -34.80 8.58
N CYS A 387 -11.55 -33.59 8.05
CA CYS A 387 -10.80 -32.44 8.55
C CYS A 387 -11.11 -32.22 10.02
N SER A 388 -10.08 -32.24 10.87
CA SER A 388 -10.15 -31.91 12.28
C SER A 388 -9.10 -30.85 12.57
N THR A 389 -9.55 -29.61 12.78
CA THR A 389 -8.69 -28.52 13.24
C THR A 389 -8.21 -28.81 14.66
N ARG A 390 -6.89 -28.91 14.84
CA ARG A 390 -6.24 -28.92 16.15
C ARG A 390 -5.36 -27.68 16.28
N HIS A 391 -5.60 -26.88 17.31
CA HIS A 391 -4.58 -25.95 17.80
C HIS A 391 -3.51 -26.75 18.55
N GLN A 392 -2.25 -26.48 18.26
CA GLN A 392 -1.08 -26.85 19.08
C GLN A 392 -0.13 -25.65 19.11
N SER A 393 0.70 -25.52 20.15
CA SER A 393 1.64 -24.40 20.27
C SER A 393 2.88 -24.63 19.39
N LEU A 394 3.63 -23.56 19.13
CA LEU A 394 4.83 -23.59 18.29
C LEU A 394 6.03 -24.30 18.93
N GLU A 395 5.98 -24.68 20.21
CA GLU A 395 7.12 -25.25 20.94
C GLU A 395 7.22 -26.78 20.83
N ASP A 396 6.09 -27.49 20.71
CA ASP A 396 6.07 -28.97 20.61
C ASP A 396 6.62 -29.50 19.27
N LEU A 397 6.46 -28.73 18.20
CA LEU A 397 6.75 -29.14 16.81
C LEU A 397 8.24 -29.38 16.51
N VAL A 398 9.15 -28.91 17.37
CA VAL A 398 10.61 -29.03 17.16
C VAL A 398 11.20 -30.32 17.73
N SER A 399 10.51 -30.99 18.66
CA SER A 399 11.10 -32.09 19.44
C SER A 399 10.85 -33.50 18.88
N HIS A 400 9.83 -33.69 18.05
CA HIS A 400 9.41 -35.03 17.59
C HIS A 400 9.00 -35.10 16.11
N HIS A 401 9.93 -34.89 15.19
CA HIS A 401 10.11 -35.76 14.01
C HIS A 401 11.46 -35.52 13.32
N GLY A 402 12.26 -36.57 13.15
CA GLY A 402 13.56 -36.51 12.47
C GLY A 402 13.42 -36.47 10.94
N LEU A 403 12.93 -35.35 10.39
CA LEU A 403 12.73 -35.16 8.96
C LEU A 403 13.74 -34.16 8.37
N SER A 404 14.77 -34.70 7.72
CA SER A 404 15.69 -33.92 6.88
C SER A 404 15.02 -33.57 5.54
N CYS A 405 14.35 -32.42 5.46
CA CYS A 405 13.76 -31.92 4.22
C CYS A 405 13.96 -30.40 4.01
N SER A 406 13.69 -29.93 2.79
CA SER A 406 14.05 -28.60 2.28
C SER A 406 13.07 -27.49 2.67
N THR A 407 13.56 -26.49 3.40
CA THR A 407 13.14 -25.07 3.36
C THR A 407 11.63 -24.82 3.21
N THR A 408 10.85 -25.19 4.24
CA THR A 408 9.42 -24.84 4.34
C THR A 408 9.26 -23.33 4.55
N LYS A 409 9.15 -22.56 3.45
CA LYS A 409 8.86 -21.12 3.51
C LYS A 409 7.49 -20.88 4.13
N LEU A 410 7.41 -20.05 5.16
CA LEU A 410 6.13 -19.66 5.75
C LEU A 410 5.64 -18.33 5.16
N LEU A 411 4.38 -18.31 4.74
CA LEU A 411 3.66 -17.11 4.29
C LEU A 411 3.01 -16.43 5.50
N PHE A 412 3.42 -15.20 5.81
CA PHE A 412 2.79 -14.41 6.86
C PHE A 412 1.93 -13.29 6.23
N TRP A 413 0.63 -13.29 6.50
CA TRP A 413 -0.29 -12.24 6.02
C TRP A 413 -0.58 -11.24 7.13
N ASN A 414 -0.17 -9.99 6.91
CA ASN A 414 -0.43 -8.91 7.84
C ASN A 414 -1.78 -8.23 7.52
N LYS A 415 -2.83 -8.65 8.24
CA LYS A 415 -4.22 -8.15 8.08
C LYS A 415 -4.34 -6.61 8.15
N ASN A 416 -3.44 -5.92 8.87
CA ASN A 416 -3.47 -4.45 9.03
C ASN A 416 -2.86 -3.69 7.85
N THR A 417 -1.93 -4.31 7.12
CA THR A 417 -1.19 -3.67 6.01
C THR A 417 -1.59 -4.22 4.64
N ASN A 418 -2.33 -5.34 4.64
CA ASN A 418 -2.67 -6.19 3.51
C ASN A 418 -1.47 -6.60 2.64
N ALA A 419 -0.31 -6.75 3.29
CA ALA A 419 0.94 -7.24 2.70
C ALA A 419 1.20 -8.69 3.13
N ILE A 420 2.02 -9.36 2.33
CA ILE A 420 2.54 -10.70 2.61
C ILE A 420 4.05 -10.59 2.81
N ASP A 421 4.52 -11.07 3.95
CA ASP A 421 5.94 -11.27 4.24
C ASP A 421 6.27 -12.77 4.12
N PHE A 422 7.42 -13.11 3.53
CA PHE A 422 7.92 -14.49 3.47
C PHE A 422 8.97 -14.72 4.56
N ILE A 423 8.77 -15.76 5.38
CA ILE A 423 9.75 -16.23 6.37
C ILE A 423 10.47 -17.45 5.78
N LEU A 424 11.80 -17.47 5.91
CA LEU A 424 12.72 -18.53 5.45
C LEU A 424 13.07 -19.52 6.56
#